data_AF-A0A453M2U7-F1
#
_entry.id   AF-A0A453M2U7-F1
#
_cell.length_a   1.000
_cell.length_b   1.000
_cell.length_c   1.000
_cell.angle_alpha   90.00
_cell.angle_beta   90.00
_cell.angle_gamma   90.00
#
_symmetry.space_group_name_H-M   'P 1'
#
loop_
_entity.id
_entity.type
_entity.pdbx_description
1 polymer ?
#
loop_
_entity_poly.entity_id
_entity_poly.type
_entity_poly.pdbx_seq_one_letter_code
_entity_poly.pdbx_strand_id
1 'polypeptide(L)'
;DPVEYNAMLKQKLEKDLAAVAMWRASGAMPPERFAASPSLPNADVQHIGTINPIGGNVVPVQNKLAGGASGVSGPHLVQNADALVKQAASSSSREQSEDDDMEGEDEITGNGAPTDQRLRRRKQSNRESARRSRSRKAAHLNELEAQVSQLRVENSSLLRRLADVNQKYNGAAVDNRVLKADVETLRAKVCSFIICLLCYASVSLGSAA
;
A
#
# COMPACT_ATOMS: atom_id res chain seq x y z
N ASP A 1 -26.79 23.12 -10.98
CA ASP A 1 -26.83 23.11 -12.47
C ASP A 1 -25.51 22.48 -13.01
N PRO A 2 -25.49 21.68 -14.10
CA PRO A 2 -24.22 21.22 -14.70
C PRO A 2 -23.26 22.36 -15.11
N VAL A 3 -23.76 23.54 -15.49
CA VAL A 3 -22.93 24.73 -15.80
C VAL A 3 -22.23 25.23 -14.54
N GLU A 4 -22.96 25.30 -13.43
CA GLU A 4 -22.49 25.73 -12.11
C GLU A 4 -21.45 24.76 -11.52
N TYR A 5 -21.65 23.44 -11.68
CA TYR A 5 -20.66 22.43 -11.29
C TYR A 5 -19.35 22.57 -12.07
N ASN A 6 -19.43 22.80 -13.39
CA ASN A 6 -18.24 23.07 -14.21
C ASN A 6 -17.54 24.38 -13.83
N ALA A 7 -18.29 25.43 -13.49
CA ALA A 7 -17.74 26.69 -13.00
C ALA A 7 -16.97 26.50 -11.67
N MET A 8 -17.55 25.76 -10.72
CA MET A 8 -16.90 25.41 -9.46
C MET A 8 -15.62 24.59 -9.67
N LEU A 9 -15.64 23.59 -10.57
CA LEU A 9 -14.47 22.77 -10.87
C LEU A 9 -13.35 23.59 -11.53
N LYS A 10 -13.71 24.51 -12.44
CA LYS A 10 -12.77 25.45 -13.07
C LYS A 10 -12.15 26.40 -12.04
N GLN A 11 -12.95 26.97 -11.14
CA GLN A 11 -12.47 27.84 -10.05
C GLN A 11 -11.52 27.11 -9.10
N LYS A 12 -11.81 25.84 -8.79
CA LYS A 12 -10.94 24.98 -7.98
C LYS A 12 -9.58 24.77 -8.67
N LEU A 13 -9.58 24.39 -9.95
CA LEU A 13 -8.37 24.19 -10.74
C LEU A 13 -7.51 25.45 -10.84
N GLU A 14 -8.14 26.60 -11.07
CA GLU A 14 -7.47 27.90 -11.13
C GLU A 14 -6.81 28.28 -9.80
N LYS A 15 -7.49 28.04 -8.68
CA LYS A 15 -6.93 28.25 -7.33
C LYS A 15 -5.73 27.34 -7.04
N ASP A 16 -5.81 26.07 -7.44
CA ASP A 16 -4.72 25.11 -7.22
C ASP A 16 -3.50 25.42 -8.13
N LEU A 17 -3.73 25.85 -9.38
CA LEU A 17 -2.69 26.36 -10.28
C LEU A 17 -2.01 27.63 -9.73
N ALA A 18 -2.80 28.58 -9.20
CA ALA A 18 -2.26 29.78 -8.57
C ALA A 18 -1.40 29.43 -7.35
N ALA A 19 -1.84 28.50 -6.49
CA ALA A 19 -1.03 28.01 -5.38
C ALA A 19 0.31 27.43 -5.86
N VAL A 20 0.30 26.55 -6.87
CA VAL A 20 1.54 25.97 -7.44
C VAL A 20 2.45 27.04 -8.06
N ALA A 21 1.90 28.07 -8.70
CA ALA A 21 2.69 29.20 -9.20
C ALA A 21 3.37 29.97 -8.06
N MET A 22 2.65 30.24 -6.96
CA MET A 22 3.23 30.87 -5.76
C MET A 22 4.34 30.01 -5.15
N TRP A 23 4.14 28.69 -5.01
CA TRP A 23 5.19 27.77 -4.52
C TRP A 23 6.46 27.81 -5.36
N ARG A 24 6.34 27.86 -6.70
CA ARG A 24 7.48 28.00 -7.61
C ARG A 24 8.16 29.36 -7.50
N ALA A 25 7.38 30.44 -7.38
CA ALA A 25 7.91 31.80 -7.24
C ALA A 25 8.63 32.03 -5.90
N SER A 26 8.20 31.39 -4.82
CA SER A 26 8.85 31.49 -3.50
C SER A 26 10.15 30.69 -3.36
N GLY A 27 10.55 29.89 -4.36
CA GLY A 27 11.77 29.06 -4.30
C GLY A 27 11.77 27.99 -3.19
N ALA A 28 10.62 27.75 -2.56
CA ALA A 28 10.49 26.81 -1.47
C ALA A 28 10.46 25.37 -2.02
N MET A 29 11.59 24.68 -1.91
CA MET A 29 11.67 23.25 -2.25
C MET A 29 10.68 22.46 -1.37
N PRO A 30 9.88 21.54 -1.95
CA PRO A 30 9.09 20.61 -1.16
C PRO A 30 10.01 19.72 -0.31
N PRO A 31 9.56 19.24 0.86
CA PRO A 31 10.38 18.35 1.70
C PRO A 31 10.80 17.11 0.89
N GLU A 32 12.10 16.85 0.87
CA GLU A 32 12.72 15.86 -0.01
C GLU A 32 12.08 14.47 0.16
N ARG A 33 11.40 14.02 -0.90
CA ARG A 33 11.18 12.59 -1.14
C ARG A 33 12.38 12.12 -1.94
N PHE A 34 13.28 11.39 -1.29
CA PHE A 34 14.53 10.92 -1.87
C PHE A 34 14.33 10.31 -3.25
N ALA A 35 15.16 10.74 -4.20
CA ALA A 35 15.12 10.24 -5.56
C ALA A 35 15.54 8.76 -5.60
N ALA A 36 14.62 7.91 -6.01
CA ALA A 36 14.92 6.57 -6.49
C ALA A 36 14.46 6.50 -7.95
N SER A 37 15.40 6.62 -8.88
CA SER A 37 15.16 6.31 -10.28
C SER A 37 15.07 4.80 -10.46
N PRO A 38 14.08 4.29 -11.21
CA PRO A 38 14.28 3.10 -12.00
C PRO A 38 14.13 3.42 -13.48
N SER A 39 15.16 3.08 -14.25
CA SER A 39 15.15 3.08 -15.71
C SER A 39 14.04 2.17 -16.25
N LEU A 40 13.14 2.71 -17.05
CA LEU A 40 12.19 1.96 -17.88
C LEU A 40 12.94 1.22 -19.01
N PRO A 41 12.69 -0.07 -19.26
CA PRO A 41 12.97 -0.66 -20.56
C PRO A 41 11.89 -0.24 -21.56
N ASN A 42 12.29 0.06 -22.80
CA ASN A 42 11.36 0.27 -23.91
C ASN A 42 10.47 -0.97 -24.12
N ALA A 43 9.19 -0.75 -24.40
CA ALA A 43 8.32 -1.72 -25.05
C ALA A 43 7.55 -1.01 -26.16
N ASP A 44 7.68 -1.51 -27.39
CA ASP A 44 7.15 -0.86 -28.59
C ASP A 44 5.61 -0.78 -28.61
N VAL A 45 5.14 0.31 -29.21
CA VAL A 45 3.73 0.47 -29.56
C VAL A 45 3.42 -0.42 -30.76
N GLN A 46 2.58 -1.45 -30.57
CA GLN A 46 1.82 -2.03 -31.68
C GLN A 46 0.32 -2.03 -31.40
N HIS A 47 -0.40 -1.55 -32.40
CA HIS A 47 -1.84 -1.32 -32.44
C HIS A 47 -2.55 -2.55 -32.98
N ILE A 48 -3.57 -3.04 -32.29
CA ILE A 48 -4.68 -3.85 -32.84
C ILE A 48 -5.91 -3.58 -31.95
N GLY A 49 -7.04 -3.25 -32.59
CA GLY A 49 -8.35 -3.17 -31.93
C GLY A 49 -9.19 -4.43 -32.14
N THR A 50 -10.49 -4.32 -31.82
CA THR A 50 -11.59 -5.29 -32.07
C THR A 50 -12.07 -6.08 -30.84
N ILE A 51 -13.05 -5.47 -30.17
CA ILE A 51 -14.29 -6.02 -29.58
C ILE A 51 -14.50 -7.55 -29.43
N ASN A 52 -15.13 -7.87 -28.28
CA ASN A 52 -16.13 -8.93 -28.01
C ASN A 52 -15.70 -10.30 -27.43
N PRO A 53 -16.60 -11.00 -26.68
CA PRO A 53 -16.24 -11.54 -25.35
C PRO A 53 -16.54 -13.05 -25.16
N ILE A 54 -16.65 -13.48 -23.89
CA ILE A 54 -17.08 -14.81 -23.35
C ILE A 54 -15.92 -15.76 -23.03
N GLY A 55 -15.99 -16.39 -21.86
CA GLY A 55 -15.10 -17.50 -21.46
C GLY A 55 -14.72 -17.44 -19.99
N GLY A 56 -15.57 -17.98 -19.10
CA GLY A 56 -15.18 -18.15 -17.70
C GLY A 56 -14.25 -19.35 -17.52
N ASN A 57 -13.39 -19.31 -16.50
CA ASN A 57 -12.90 -20.52 -15.86
C ASN A 57 -12.55 -20.27 -14.39
N VAL A 58 -12.94 -21.22 -13.55
CA VAL A 58 -12.62 -21.25 -12.11
C VAL A 58 -11.29 -21.96 -11.93
N VAL A 59 -10.38 -21.38 -11.16
CA VAL A 59 -9.21 -22.10 -10.62
C VAL A 59 -9.07 -21.80 -9.13
N PRO A 60 -9.13 -22.81 -8.24
CA PRO A 60 -8.88 -22.63 -6.82
C PRO A 60 -7.37 -22.71 -6.53
N VAL A 61 -6.86 -21.84 -5.66
CA VAL A 61 -5.48 -21.95 -5.13
C VAL A 61 -5.54 -22.26 -3.64
N GLN A 62 -5.39 -23.54 -3.31
CA GLN A 62 -4.95 -23.99 -1.99
C GLN A 62 -3.42 -23.92 -1.95
N ASN A 63 -2.84 -23.13 -1.05
CA ASN A 63 -1.42 -23.28 -0.70
C ASN A 63 -1.29 -24.08 0.60
N LYS A 64 -0.72 -25.29 0.49
CA LYS A 64 -0.49 -26.21 1.59
C LYS A 64 1.00 -26.21 1.95
N LEU A 65 1.31 -26.06 3.24
CA LEU A 65 2.67 -26.14 3.77
C LEU A 65 3.17 -27.60 3.78
N ALA A 66 4.39 -27.82 3.27
CA ALA A 66 5.26 -28.95 3.62
C ALA A 66 6.72 -28.64 3.20
N GLY A 67 7.69 -29.00 4.03
CA GLY A 67 9.12 -28.91 3.71
C GLY A 67 9.71 -30.25 3.28
N GLY A 68 10.93 -30.23 2.75
CA GLY A 68 11.73 -31.41 2.38
C GLY A 68 13.16 -30.96 1.99
N ALA A 69 14.17 -31.76 2.31
CA ALA A 69 15.58 -31.33 2.28
C ALA A 69 16.52 -32.33 1.56
N SER A 70 17.75 -31.84 1.31
CA SER A 70 19.02 -32.58 1.10
C SER A 70 19.42 -33.08 -0.30
N GLY A 71 20.74 -32.98 -0.56
CA GLY A 71 21.46 -33.50 -1.74
C GLY A 71 22.40 -32.48 -2.40
N VAL A 72 23.42 -31.92 -1.72
CA VAL A 72 24.78 -32.46 -1.48
C VAL A 72 25.64 -32.64 -2.75
N SER A 73 26.76 -31.90 -2.82
CA SER A 73 28.02 -32.33 -3.45
C SER A 73 29.20 -31.49 -2.93
N GLY A 74 30.24 -32.18 -2.43
CA GLY A 74 31.63 -31.72 -2.28
C GLY A 74 32.56 -32.84 -2.79
N PRO A 75 33.85 -32.93 -2.43
CA PRO A 75 34.65 -32.08 -1.53
C PRO A 75 36.06 -31.70 -2.08
N HIS A 76 36.85 -30.91 -1.32
CA HIS A 76 38.32 -31.01 -1.31
C HIS A 76 38.91 -30.52 0.02
N LEU A 77 40.01 -31.12 0.50
CA LEU A 77 40.64 -30.89 1.82
C LEU A 77 42.17 -30.77 1.71
N VAL A 78 42.76 -29.81 2.45
CA VAL A 78 44.10 -29.81 3.10
C VAL A 78 44.00 -28.75 4.23
N GLN A 79 43.90 -29.06 5.53
CA GLN A 79 44.95 -29.44 6.52
C GLN A 79 46.08 -28.39 6.68
N ASN A 80 46.60 -28.00 7.86
CA ASN A 80 46.32 -28.27 9.28
C ASN A 80 46.97 -27.18 10.17
N ALA A 81 46.53 -27.07 11.45
CA ALA A 81 47.23 -26.47 12.62
C ALA A 81 47.68 -24.98 12.55
N ASP A 82 47.43 -24.10 13.52
CA ASP A 82 46.73 -24.13 14.82
C ASP A 82 46.52 -22.64 15.28
N ALA A 83 45.96 -22.23 16.43
CA ALA A 83 45.65 -22.97 17.66
C ALA A 83 44.47 -22.42 18.52
N LEU A 84 44.07 -23.27 19.48
CA LEU A 84 43.68 -23.02 20.88
C LEU A 84 43.56 -21.54 21.38
N VAL A 85 42.55 -21.10 22.16
CA VAL A 85 41.25 -21.69 22.58
C VAL A 85 40.49 -20.71 23.51
N LYS A 86 39.14 -20.67 23.46
CA LYS A 86 38.13 -20.37 24.53
C LYS A 86 38.31 -19.11 25.45
N GLN A 87 37.31 -18.55 26.12
CA GLN A 87 35.86 -18.79 26.21
C GLN A 87 35.15 -17.48 26.64
N ALA A 88 33.82 -17.46 26.58
CA ALA A 88 33.01 -16.39 27.15
C ALA A 88 32.90 -16.48 28.69
N ALA A 89 32.86 -15.32 29.37
CA ALA A 89 32.01 -15.04 30.53
C ALA A 89 32.12 -13.56 30.95
N SER A 90 31.03 -12.97 31.43
CA SER A 90 31.06 -11.63 32.03
C SER A 90 31.78 -11.66 33.38
N SER A 91 32.66 -10.69 33.64
CA SER A 91 33.05 -10.35 35.01
C SER A 91 33.09 -8.84 35.22
N SER A 92 32.44 -8.41 36.29
CA SER A 92 32.79 -7.17 37.00
C SER A 92 34.26 -7.24 37.43
N SER A 93 34.99 -6.12 37.35
CA SER A 93 35.66 -5.58 38.54
C SER A 93 36.35 -4.22 38.32
N ARG A 94 36.49 -3.58 39.47
CA ARG A 94 37.10 -2.28 39.79
C ARG A 94 38.63 -2.34 39.60
N GLU A 95 39.16 -1.41 38.80
CA GLU A 95 40.53 -0.88 38.83
C GLU A 95 40.28 0.63 38.54
N GLN A 96 40.53 1.64 39.39
CA GLN A 96 41.75 2.02 40.10
C GLN A 96 42.98 2.09 39.18
N SER A 97 43.00 3.13 38.35
CA SER A 97 44.22 3.74 37.81
C SER A 97 44.28 5.19 38.29
N GLU A 98 45.20 5.47 39.21
CA GLU A 98 45.64 6.81 39.57
C GLU A 98 46.78 7.22 38.61
N ASP A 99 46.95 8.54 38.43
CA ASP A 99 47.99 9.24 37.66
C ASP A 99 48.21 8.89 36.17
N ASP A 100 47.98 9.92 35.33
CA ASP A 100 49.02 10.46 34.46
C ASP A 100 48.64 11.90 34.08
N ASP A 101 49.37 12.88 34.63
CA ASP A 101 49.21 14.31 34.32
C ASP A 101 49.72 14.61 32.89
N MET A 102 48.83 14.51 31.91
CA MET A 102 49.09 14.97 30.55
C MET A 102 48.65 16.43 30.39
N GLU A 103 49.54 17.36 30.77
CA GLU A 103 49.48 18.76 30.31
C GLU A 103 49.65 18.81 28.79
N GLY A 104 48.54 18.66 28.07
CA GLY A 104 48.45 18.91 26.64
C GLY A 104 48.53 20.41 26.35
N GLU A 105 49.75 20.93 26.28
CA GLU A 105 50.06 22.22 25.69
C GLU A 105 49.59 22.28 24.21
N ASP A 106 48.50 22.99 23.95
CA ASP A 106 48.07 23.35 22.59
C ASP A 106 47.74 24.85 22.53
N GLU A 107 48.78 25.67 22.72
CA GLU A 107 48.71 27.12 22.47
C GLU A 107 48.84 27.41 20.96
N ILE A 108 47.81 27.06 20.18
CA ILE A 108 47.69 27.49 18.78
C ILE A 108 46.45 28.37 18.58
N THR A 109 46.72 29.67 18.64
CA THR A 109 46.08 30.72 17.84
C THR A 109 44.58 30.96 18.02
N GLY A 110 44.25 31.87 18.94
CA GLY A 110 43.11 32.77 18.78
C GLY A 110 41.85 32.44 19.60
N ASN A 111 41.58 33.32 20.57
CA ASN A 111 40.30 33.45 21.28
C ASN A 111 39.98 32.38 22.35
N GLY A 112 40.73 32.45 23.46
CA GLY A 112 40.23 32.13 24.81
C GLY A 112 39.69 30.72 25.04
N ALA A 113 40.55 29.87 25.61
CA ALA A 113 40.20 28.52 26.06
C ALA A 113 38.82 28.50 26.74
N PRO A 114 37.88 27.65 26.30
CA PRO A 114 36.54 27.63 26.88
C PRO A 114 36.65 27.15 28.31
N THR A 115 36.42 28.07 29.27
CA THR A 115 36.36 27.75 30.70
C THR A 115 35.59 26.46 30.91
N ASP A 116 36.01 25.64 31.86
CA ASP A 116 35.52 24.27 31.98
C ASP A 116 33.99 24.20 32.16
N GLN A 117 33.41 25.26 32.75
CA GLN A 117 31.98 25.52 32.80
C GLN A 117 31.31 25.66 31.42
N ARG A 118 31.93 26.37 30.45
CA ARG A 118 31.47 26.49 29.04
C ARG A 118 31.50 25.13 28.33
N LEU A 119 32.54 24.32 28.55
CA LEU A 119 32.61 22.95 28.04
C LEU A 119 31.51 22.05 28.63
N ARG A 120 31.30 22.09 29.95
CA ARG A 120 30.21 21.36 30.62
C ARG A 120 28.82 21.78 30.11
N ARG A 121 28.57 23.09 29.98
CA ARG A 121 27.33 23.63 29.37
C ARG A 121 27.14 23.13 27.93
N ARG A 122 28.20 23.11 27.10
CA ARG A 122 28.14 22.59 25.72
C ARG A 122 27.83 21.09 25.69
N LYS A 123 28.47 20.27 26.53
CA LYS A 123 28.21 18.83 26.66
C LYS A 123 26.74 18.56 27.07
N GLN A 124 26.21 19.30 28.04
CA GLN A 124 24.82 19.15 28.48
C GLN A 124 23.80 19.61 27.42
N SER A 125 24.03 20.75 26.76
CA SER A 125 23.18 21.24 25.67
C SER A 125 23.17 20.29 24.46
N ASN A 126 24.33 19.75 24.07
CA ASN A 126 24.42 18.75 22.99
C ASN A 126 23.70 17.44 23.36
N ARG A 127 23.91 16.92 24.58
CA ARG A 127 23.20 15.73 25.09
C ARG A 127 21.68 15.90 25.02
N GLU A 128 21.17 17.04 25.46
CA GLU A 128 19.74 17.34 25.42
C GLU A 128 19.22 17.55 23.98
N SER A 129 19.99 18.21 23.12
CA SER A 129 19.66 18.36 21.69
C SER A 129 19.62 17.02 20.96
N ALA A 130 20.56 16.11 21.26
CA ALA A 130 20.56 14.75 20.74
C ALA A 130 19.37 13.94 21.25
N ARG A 131 18.99 14.09 22.53
CA ARG A 131 17.78 13.48 23.12
C ARG A 131 16.51 13.96 22.40
N ARG A 132 16.35 15.28 22.19
CA ARG A 132 15.21 15.86 21.47
C ARG A 132 15.17 15.44 20.01
N SER A 133 16.33 15.35 19.34
CA SER A 133 16.42 14.85 17.96
C SER A 133 15.96 13.39 17.86
N ARG A 134 16.44 12.51 18.76
CA ARG A 134 15.97 11.11 18.84
C ARG A 134 14.48 11.01 19.15
N SER A 135 13.98 11.80 20.11
CA SER A 135 12.55 11.84 20.48
C SER A 135 11.65 12.25 19.32
N ARG A 136 12.00 13.30 18.56
CA ARG A 136 11.25 13.72 17.36
C ARG A 136 11.25 12.64 16.27
N LYS A 137 12.40 11.99 16.03
CA LYS A 137 12.48 10.87 15.06
C LYS A 137 11.64 9.67 15.51
N ALA A 138 11.66 9.31 16.79
CA ALA A 138 10.84 8.22 17.33
C ALA A 138 9.33 8.53 17.22
N ALA A 139 8.91 9.77 17.51
CA ALA A 139 7.52 10.19 17.34
C ALA A 139 7.07 10.13 15.87
N HIS A 140 7.91 10.55 14.92
CA HIS A 140 7.60 10.48 13.50
C HIS A 140 7.54 9.03 12.98
N LEU A 141 8.37 8.12 13.49
CA LEU A 141 8.27 6.69 13.17
C LEU A 141 6.97 6.07 13.70
N ASN A 142 6.61 6.38 14.95
CA ASN A 142 5.35 5.93 15.55
C ASN A 142 4.13 6.44 14.78
N GLU A 143 4.13 7.71 14.37
CA GLU A 143 3.09 8.31 13.53
C GLU A 143 2.95 7.59 12.17
N LEU A 144 4.07 7.25 11.51
CA LEU A 144 4.05 6.46 10.27
C LEU A 144 3.53 5.03 10.50
N GLU A 145 3.91 4.38 11.60
CA GLU A 145 3.39 3.06 11.99
C GLU A 145 1.87 3.11 12.25
N ALA A 146 1.40 4.15 12.94
CA ALA A 146 -0.03 4.39 13.17
C ALA A 146 -0.79 4.58 11.85
N GLN A 147 -0.30 5.43 10.94
CA GLN A 147 -0.89 5.62 9.60
C GLN A 147 -0.92 4.31 8.80
N VAL A 148 0.15 3.51 8.80
CA VAL A 148 0.17 2.19 8.15
C VAL A 148 -0.84 1.24 8.78
N SER A 149 -1.00 1.25 10.10
CA SER A 149 -2.00 0.43 10.80
C SER A 149 -3.44 0.83 10.42
N GLN A 150 -3.72 2.14 10.37
CA GLN A 150 -5.02 2.69 9.97
C GLN A 150 -5.33 2.32 8.51
N LEU A 151 -4.39 2.57 7.58
CA LEU A 151 -4.58 2.25 6.16
C LEU A 151 -4.80 0.75 5.92
N ARG A 152 -4.19 -0.14 6.71
CA ARG A 152 -4.47 -1.59 6.65
C ARG A 152 -5.90 -1.92 7.10
N VAL A 153 -6.38 -1.29 8.17
CA VAL A 153 -7.78 -1.46 8.64
C VAL A 153 -8.76 -0.92 7.60
N GLU A 154 -8.53 0.29 7.08
CA GLU A 154 -9.36 0.91 6.04
C GLU A 154 -9.39 0.07 4.76
N ASN A 155 -8.24 -0.41 4.28
CA ASN A 155 -8.15 -1.29 3.12
C ASN A 155 -8.97 -2.58 3.32
N SER A 156 -8.85 -3.24 4.48
CA SER A 156 -9.64 -4.43 4.80
C SER A 156 -11.15 -4.15 4.87
N SER A 157 -11.54 -2.96 5.32
CA SER A 157 -12.93 -2.49 5.39
C SER A 157 -13.50 -2.24 3.98
N LEU A 158 -12.73 -1.59 3.12
CA LEU A 158 -13.08 -1.35 1.72
C LEU A 158 -13.21 -2.65 0.92
N LEU A 159 -12.28 -3.61 1.10
CA LEU A 159 -12.36 -4.93 0.47
C LEU A 159 -13.61 -5.71 0.91
N ARG A 160 -13.97 -5.66 2.21
CA ARG A 160 -15.22 -6.26 2.71
C ARG A 160 -16.46 -5.61 2.08
N ARG A 161 -16.52 -4.28 2.05
CA ARG A 161 -17.64 -3.53 1.42
C ARG A 161 -17.76 -3.85 -0.07
N LEU A 162 -16.64 -3.99 -0.78
CA LEU A 162 -16.61 -4.36 -2.19
C LEU A 162 -17.16 -5.79 -2.40
N ALA A 163 -16.77 -6.74 -1.54
CA ALA A 163 -17.31 -8.09 -1.56
C ALA A 163 -18.83 -8.12 -1.29
N ASP A 164 -19.32 -7.40 -0.27
CA ASP A 164 -20.75 -7.29 0.06
C ASP A 164 -21.56 -6.70 -1.11
N VAL A 165 -21.05 -5.64 -1.75
CA VAL A 165 -21.69 -5.01 -2.93
C VAL A 165 -21.70 -5.97 -4.12
N ASN A 166 -20.61 -6.69 -4.37
CA ASN A 166 -20.53 -7.68 -5.44
C ASN A 166 -21.50 -8.85 -5.18
N GLN A 167 -21.62 -9.34 -3.94
CA GLN A 167 -22.60 -10.37 -3.58
C GLN A 167 -24.04 -9.90 -3.82
N LYS A 168 -24.39 -8.67 -3.40
CA LYS A 168 -25.71 -8.06 -3.65
C LYS A 168 -25.99 -7.89 -5.14
N TYR A 169 -25.00 -7.44 -5.92
CA TYR A 169 -25.10 -7.32 -7.37
C TYR A 169 -25.37 -8.68 -8.05
N ASN A 170 -24.63 -9.73 -7.66
CA ASN A 170 -24.84 -11.07 -8.21
C ASN A 170 -26.22 -11.64 -7.83
N GLY A 171 -26.69 -11.41 -6.60
CA GLY A 171 -28.07 -11.75 -6.19
C GLY A 171 -29.11 -11.06 -7.08
N ALA A 172 -29.05 -9.73 -7.17
CA ALA A 172 -29.96 -8.95 -8.02
C ALA A 172 -29.87 -9.33 -9.52
N ALA A 173 -28.70 -9.75 -10.01
CA ALA A 173 -28.53 -10.24 -11.37
C ALA A 173 -29.18 -11.62 -11.60
N VAL A 174 -29.22 -12.49 -10.59
CA VAL A 174 -29.98 -13.75 -10.61
C VAL A 174 -31.47 -13.45 -10.56
N ASP A 175 -31.93 -12.61 -9.61
CA ASP A 175 -33.34 -12.21 -9.49
C ASP A 175 -33.86 -11.59 -10.79
N ASN A 176 -33.04 -10.77 -11.47
CA ASN A 176 -33.38 -10.19 -12.77
C ASN A 176 -33.54 -11.23 -13.88
N ARG A 177 -32.79 -12.34 -13.84
CA ARG A 177 -32.94 -13.46 -14.79
C ARG A 177 -34.22 -14.25 -14.51
N VAL A 178 -34.53 -14.51 -13.24
CA VAL A 178 -35.78 -15.17 -12.81
C VAL A 178 -36.99 -14.35 -13.26
N LEU A 179 -37.03 -13.06 -12.93
CA LEU A 179 -38.13 -12.16 -13.32
C LEU A 179 -38.32 -12.07 -14.85
N LYS A 180 -37.24 -12.15 -15.64
CA LYS A 180 -37.33 -12.22 -17.11
C LYS A 180 -37.97 -13.52 -17.59
N ALA A 181 -37.53 -14.66 -17.05
CA ALA A 181 -38.11 -15.96 -17.36
C ALA A 181 -39.60 -16.07 -16.93
N ASP A 182 -39.99 -15.45 -15.81
CA ASP A 182 -41.37 -15.37 -15.37
C ASP A 182 -42.23 -14.52 -16.32
N VAL A 183 -41.71 -13.38 -16.80
CA VAL A 183 -42.38 -12.54 -17.80
C VAL A 183 -42.56 -13.28 -19.13
N GLU A 184 -41.54 -14.00 -19.59
CA GLU A 184 -41.62 -14.84 -20.79
C GLU A 184 -42.63 -15.99 -20.62
N THR A 185 -42.63 -16.65 -19.46
CA THR A 185 -43.59 -17.69 -19.09
C THR A 185 -45.03 -17.16 -19.07
N LEU A 186 -45.25 -15.96 -18.52
CA LEU A 186 -46.57 -15.33 -18.47
C LEU A 186 -47.04 -14.92 -19.88
N ARG A 187 -46.15 -14.39 -20.72
CA ARG A 187 -46.44 -14.12 -22.14
C ARG A 187 -46.85 -15.39 -22.88
N ALA A 188 -46.11 -16.49 -22.71
CA ALA A 188 -46.45 -17.77 -23.32
C ALA A 188 -47.83 -18.29 -22.86
N LYS A 189 -48.17 -18.16 -21.57
CA LYS A 189 -49.49 -18.51 -21.03
C LYS A 189 -50.62 -17.67 -21.65
N VAL A 190 -50.41 -16.35 -21.79
CA VAL A 190 -51.40 -15.45 -22.43
C VAL A 190 -51.57 -15.78 -23.92
N CYS A 191 -50.48 -16.00 -24.66
CA CYS A 191 -50.55 -16.43 -26.06
C CYS A 191 -51.30 -17.75 -26.22
N SER A 192 -51.01 -18.75 -25.38
CA SER A 192 -51.70 -20.04 -25.37
C SER A 192 -53.21 -19.90 -25.11
N PHE A 193 -53.59 -19.07 -24.13
CA PHE A 193 -55.00 -18.78 -23.84
C PHE A 193 -55.72 -18.11 -25.02
N ILE A 194 -55.10 -17.13 -25.67
CA ILE A 194 -55.64 -16.46 -26.86
C ILE A 194 -55.81 -17.46 -28.02
N ILE A 195 -54.81 -18.30 -28.30
CA ILE A 195 -54.88 -19.34 -29.34
C ILE A 195 -56.04 -20.30 -29.04
N CYS A 196 -56.17 -20.77 -27.79
CA CYS A 196 -57.24 -21.67 -27.39
C CYS A 196 -58.64 -21.04 -27.57
N LEU A 197 -58.82 -19.77 -27.18
CA LEU A 197 -60.07 -19.03 -27.41
C LEU A 197 -60.40 -18.90 -28.90
N LEU A 198 -59.42 -18.59 -29.74
CA LEU A 198 -59.62 -18.48 -31.19
C LEU A 198 -60.02 -19.83 -31.79
N CYS A 199 -59.34 -20.93 -31.41
CA CYS A 199 -59.71 -22.28 -31.84
C CYS A 199 -61.14 -22.65 -31.40
N TYR A 200 -61.51 -22.39 -30.15
CA TYR A 200 -62.85 -22.66 -29.64
C TYR A 200 -63.93 -21.86 -30.39
N ALA A 201 -63.69 -20.58 -30.65
CA ALA A 201 -64.59 -19.74 -31.42
C ALA A 201 -64.76 -20.27 -32.86
N SER A 202 -63.66 -20.64 -33.54
CA SER A 202 -63.72 -21.20 -34.90
C SER A 202 -64.52 -22.50 -34.98
N VAL A 203 -64.37 -23.41 -34.00
CA VAL A 203 -65.17 -24.65 -33.93
C VAL A 203 -66.64 -24.34 -33.65
N SER A 204 -66.93 -23.41 -32.73
CA SER A 204 -68.29 -23.04 -32.36
C SER A 204 -69.06 -22.39 -33.53
N LEU A 205 -68.44 -21.45 -34.25
CA LEU A 205 -69.05 -20.85 -35.46
C LEU A 205 -69.19 -21.89 -36.59
N GLY A 206 -68.19 -22.76 -36.78
CA GLY A 206 -68.24 -23.81 -37.81
C GLY A 206 -69.26 -24.91 -37.55
N SER A 207 -69.77 -25.04 -36.32
CA SER A 207 -70.83 -25.99 -35.95
C SER A 207 -72.24 -25.35 -35.93
N ALA A 208 -72.36 -24.06 -36.25
CA ALA A 208 -73.60 -23.29 -36.24
C ALA A 208 -74.03 -22.82 -37.65
N ALA A 209 -73.34 -23.28 -38.69
CA ALA A 209 -73.58 -23.00 -40.12
C ALA A 209 -73.87 -24.30 -40.88
#